data_AF-A0A2V8MP64-F1
#
_entry.id   AF-A0A2V8MP64-F1
#
_cell.length_a   1.000
_cell.length_b   1.000
_cell.length_c   1.000
_cell.angle_alpha   90.00
_cell.angle_beta   90.00
_cell.angle_gamma   90.00
#
_symmetry.space_group_name_H-M   'P 1'
#
loop_
_entity.id
_entity.type
_entity.pdbx_description
1 polymer ?
#
loop_
_entity_poly.entity_id
_entity_poly.type
_entity_poly.pdbx_seq_one_letter_code
_entity_poly.pdbx_strand_id
1 'polypeptide(L)'
;MLHKTTYMRGFHIEATDGGIGHVDDFLVDENWIVRYLVVDTSNWPGGQSVIVPCTAIESINSPDKKILLKLTRAEVKNCPDVDTADIKLIETLGPTIM
;
A
#
# COMPACT_ATOMS: atom_id res chain seq x y z
N MET A 1 -15.87 -11.01 -4.23
CA MET A 1 -15.14 -12.06 -3.48
C MET A 1 -14.50 -11.40 -2.27
N LEU A 2 -14.46 -12.06 -1.12
CA LEU A 2 -13.84 -11.53 0.10
C LEU A 2 -12.52 -12.25 0.37
N HIS A 3 -11.52 -11.52 0.86
CA HIS A 3 -10.23 -12.07 1.24
C HIS A 3 -9.95 -11.79 2.71
N LYS A 4 -9.39 -12.77 3.41
CA LYS A 4 -8.80 -12.55 4.73
C LYS A 4 -7.54 -11.70 4.53
N THR A 5 -7.38 -10.63 5.29
CA THR A 5 -6.15 -9.82 5.26
C THR A 5 -4.92 -10.65 5.61
N THR A 6 -5.04 -11.59 6.54
CA THR A 6 -3.98 -12.55 6.89
C THR A 6 -3.56 -13.46 5.74
N TYR A 7 -4.45 -13.74 4.79
CA TYR A 7 -4.11 -14.49 3.58
C TYR A 7 -3.34 -13.62 2.57
N MET A 8 -3.60 -12.31 2.56
CA MET A 8 -2.97 -11.35 1.65
C MET A 8 -1.62 -10.83 2.16
N ARG A 9 -1.32 -10.95 3.46
CA ARG A 9 0.04 -10.69 4.00
C ARG A 9 1.06 -11.57 3.25
N GLY A 10 2.19 -10.98 2.88
CA GLY A 10 3.21 -11.63 2.06
C GLY A 10 2.92 -11.69 0.55
N PHE A 11 1.81 -11.13 0.08
CA PHE A 11 1.61 -10.96 -1.36
C PHE A 11 2.68 -10.04 -1.93
N HIS A 12 3.28 -10.42 -3.05
CA HIS A 12 4.29 -9.59 -3.70
C HIS A 12 3.62 -8.37 -4.33
N ILE A 13 4.28 -7.22 -4.19
CA ILE A 13 3.87 -6.00 -4.87
C ILE A 13 4.58 -5.94 -6.22
N GLU A 14 3.81 -5.75 -7.28
CA GLU A 14 4.33 -5.48 -8.62
C GLU A 14 4.03 -4.03 -8.98
N ALA A 15 5.07 -3.21 -9.12
CA ALA A 15 4.96 -1.89 -9.72
C ALA A 15 4.90 -1.99 -11.25
N THR A 16 4.64 -0.88 -11.93
CA THR A 16 4.57 -0.82 -13.41
C THR A 16 5.87 -1.24 -14.10
N ASP A 17 7.00 -1.11 -13.40
CA ASP A 17 8.35 -1.48 -13.83
C ASP A 17 8.90 -2.73 -13.09
N GLY A 18 8.01 -3.47 -12.40
CA GLY A 18 8.22 -4.80 -11.84
C GLY A 18 8.20 -4.87 -10.31
N GLY A 19 8.55 -6.04 -9.75
CA GLY A 19 8.38 -6.33 -8.32
C GLY A 19 9.04 -5.33 -7.35
N ILE A 20 8.40 -5.03 -6.22
CA ILE A 20 8.87 -4.11 -5.18
C ILE A 20 8.33 -4.48 -3.78
N GLY A 21 8.89 -5.56 -3.23
CA GLY A 21 8.57 -5.95 -1.85
C GLY A 21 7.25 -6.70 -1.73
N HIS A 22 6.61 -6.61 -0.57
CA HIS A 22 5.43 -7.38 -0.25
C HIS A 22 4.50 -6.66 0.74
N VAL A 23 3.25 -7.13 0.81
CA VAL A 23 2.27 -6.66 1.80
C VAL A 23 2.71 -7.09 3.19
N ASP A 24 2.93 -6.11 4.07
CA ASP A 24 3.22 -6.34 5.48
C ASP A 24 1.94 -6.24 6.33
N ASP A 25 1.14 -5.19 6.12
CA ASP A 25 -0.13 -4.96 6.82
C ASP A 25 -1.10 -4.06 6.03
N PHE A 26 -2.23 -3.73 6.65
CA PHE A 26 -3.28 -2.87 6.11
C PHE A 26 -3.71 -1.83 7.15
N LEU A 27 -3.84 -0.57 6.74
CA LEU A 27 -4.38 0.48 7.60
C LEU A 27 -5.86 0.72 7.28
N VAL A 28 -6.67 0.72 8.33
CA VAL A 28 -8.13 0.85 8.26
C VAL A 28 -8.54 2.12 9.00
N ASP A 29 -9.50 2.87 8.43
CA ASP A 29 -10.07 4.05 9.10
C ASP A 29 -11.21 3.67 10.06
N GLU A 30 -11.76 4.67 10.76
CA GLU A 30 -12.86 4.47 11.72
C GLU A 30 -14.16 3.98 11.08
N ASN A 31 -14.31 4.14 9.75
CA ASN A 31 -15.45 3.63 8.99
C ASN A 31 -15.25 2.18 8.51
N TRP A 32 -14.21 1.51 8.99
CA TRP A 32 -13.82 0.15 8.60
C TRP A 32 -13.45 0.00 7.12
N ILE A 33 -12.94 1.07 6.50
CA ILE A 33 -12.45 1.04 5.11
C ILE A 33 -10.93 0.90 5.12
N VAL A 34 -10.41 -0.07 4.37
CA VAL A 34 -8.97 -0.22 4.14
C VAL A 34 -8.48 0.94 3.26
N ARG A 35 -7.70 1.86 3.82
CA ARG A 35 -7.20 3.05 3.12
C ARG A 35 -5.81 2.85 2.53
N TYR A 36 -4.95 2.12 3.23
CA TYR A 36 -3.56 1.93 2.84
C TYR A 36 -3.13 0.47 2.94
N LEU A 37 -2.26 0.08 2.01
CA LEU A 37 -1.39 -1.07 2.13
C LEU A 37 -0.11 -0.61 2.83
N VAL A 38 0.33 -1.35 3.84
CA VAL A 38 1.71 -1.26 4.33
C VAL A 38 2.55 -2.21 3.48
N VAL A 39 3.53 -1.66 2.77
CA VAL A 39 4.40 -2.40 1.87
C VAL A 39 5.82 -2.39 2.44
N ASP A 40 6.32 -3.57 2.78
CA ASP A 40 7.71 -3.74 3.17
C ASP A 40 8.60 -3.82 1.92
N THR A 41 9.44 -2.79 1.74
CA THR A 41 10.43 -2.71 0.66
C THR A 41 11.87 -2.94 1.15
N SER A 42 12.09 -3.33 2.40
CA SER A 42 13.40 -3.45 3.07
C SER A 42 14.42 -4.35 2.35
N ASN A 43 13.97 -5.31 1.55
CA ASN A 43 14.83 -6.15 0.70
C ASN A 43 15.46 -5.40 -0.49
N TRP A 44 15.14 -4.12 -0.69
CA TRP A 44 15.67 -3.28 -1.75
C TRP A 44 16.66 -2.24 -1.19
N PRO A 45 17.68 -1.83 -1.97
CA PRO A 45 18.58 -0.75 -1.54
C PRO A 45 17.79 0.53 -1.20
N GLY A 46 17.96 1.02 0.04
CA GLY A 46 17.23 2.16 0.58
C GLY A 46 15.75 1.88 0.88
N GLY A 47 15.35 0.62 1.01
CA GLY A 47 13.98 0.22 1.30
C GLY A 47 13.59 0.43 2.77
N GLN A 48 12.30 0.69 2.97
CA GLN A 48 11.63 0.87 4.26
C GLN A 48 10.18 0.35 4.16
N SER A 49 9.46 0.32 5.29
CA SER A 49 8.03 0.01 5.28
C SER A 49 7.24 1.26 4.95
N VAL A 50 6.56 1.27 3.81
CA VAL A 50 5.86 2.45 3.28
C VAL A 50 4.36 2.24 3.25
N ILE A 51 3.59 3.33 3.35
CA ILE A 51 2.13 3.31 3.17
C ILE A 51 1.75 3.67 1.74
N VAL A 52 1.08 2.75 1.04
CA VAL A 52 0.60 2.93 -0.33
C VAL A 52 -0.93 3.04 -0.32
N PRO A 53 -1.54 4.10 -0.90
CA PRO A 53 -2.99 4.22 -0.91
C PRO A 53 -3.63 3.10 -1.74
N CYS A 54 -4.73 2.53 -1.26
CA CYS A 54 -5.46 1.47 -1.98
C CYS A 54 -5.95 1.91 -3.38
N THR A 55 -6.10 3.21 -3.62
CA THR A 55 -6.45 3.76 -4.94
C THR A 55 -5.36 3.57 -6.00
N ALA A 56 -4.11 3.35 -5.58
CA ALA A 56 -3.00 3.03 -6.47
C ALA A 56 -3.01 1.58 -6.95
N ILE A 57 -3.84 0.70 -6.37
CA ILE A 57 -3.97 -0.68 -6.81
C ILE A 57 -4.63 -0.71 -8.20
N GLU A 58 -3.98 -1.39 -9.13
CA GLU A 58 -4.54 -1.70 -10.45
C GLU A 58 -5.37 -2.98 -10.40
N SER A 59 -4.79 -4.05 -9.86
CA SER A 59 -5.46 -5.34 -9.76
C SER A 59 -4.85 -6.22 -8.67
N ILE A 60 -5.60 -7.23 -8.25
CA ILE A 60 -5.15 -8.25 -7.30
C ILE A 60 -5.21 -9.60 -8.01
N ASN A 61 -4.07 -10.29 -8.10
CA ASN A 61 -3.98 -11.65 -8.59
C ASN A 61 -3.75 -12.59 -7.41
N SER A 62 -4.85 -13.09 -6.84
CA SER A 62 -4.79 -13.98 -5.67
C SER A 62 -4.14 -15.34 -5.93
N PRO A 63 -4.38 -16.03 -7.08
CA PRO A 63 -3.69 -17.27 -7.39
C PRO A 63 -2.16 -17.15 -7.36
N ASP A 64 -1.62 -16.07 -7.92
CA ASP A 64 -0.17 -15.84 -7.96
C ASP A 64 0.35 -15.08 -6.74
N LYS A 65 -0.53 -14.75 -5.78
CA LYS A 65 -0.22 -13.95 -4.58
C LYS A 65 0.47 -12.62 -4.91
N LYS A 66 -0.12 -11.85 -5.83
CA LYS A 66 0.39 -10.56 -6.29
C LYS A 66 -0.65 -9.45 -6.18
N ILE A 67 -0.19 -8.24 -5.88
CA ILE A 67 -0.95 -6.99 -6.03
C ILE A 67 -0.19 -6.11 -7.02
N LEU A 68 -0.87 -5.71 -8.09
CA LEU A 68 -0.31 -4.83 -9.12
C LEU A 68 -0.69 -3.39 -8.80
N LEU A 69 0.29 -2.50 -8.87
CA LEU A 69 0.12 -1.06 -8.65
C LEU A 69 0.26 -0.28 -9.96
N LYS A 70 -0.41 0.87 -10.00
CA LYS A 70 -0.26 1.89 -11.06
C LYS A 70 0.98 2.78 -10.86
N LEU A 71 1.82 2.45 -9.90
CA LEU A 71 3.01 3.20 -9.50
C LEU A 71 4.27 2.48 -9.96
N THR A 72 5.32 3.23 -10.22
CA THR A 72 6.69 2.74 -10.40
C THR A 72 7.33 2.37 -9.06
N ARG A 73 8.41 1.57 -9.08
CA ARG A 73 9.19 1.24 -7.87
C ARG A 73 9.69 2.48 -7.13
N ALA A 74 10.09 3.51 -7.88
CA ALA A 74 10.59 4.76 -7.33
C ALA A 74 9.49 5.52 -6.58
N GLU A 75 8.27 5.60 -7.14
CA GLU A 75 7.12 6.20 -6.48
C GLU A 75 6.72 5.44 -5.22
N VAL A 76 6.74 4.11 -5.24
CA VAL A 76 6.49 3.29 -4.04
C VAL A 76 7.52 3.59 -2.94
N LYS A 77 8.82 3.63 -3.25
CA LYS A 77 9.86 3.95 -2.26
C LYS A 77 9.75 5.36 -1.68
N ASN A 78 9.22 6.30 -2.46
CA ASN A 78 8.98 7.69 -2.04
C ASN A 78 7.67 7.87 -1.27
N CYS A 79 6.86 6.81 -1.12
CA CYS A 79 5.70 6.87 -0.23
C CYS A 79 6.15 7.09 1.23
N PRO A 80 5.29 7.71 2.07
CA PRO A 80 5.62 7.93 3.47
C PRO A 80 5.93 6.62 4.19
N ASP A 81 6.91 6.67 5.08
CA ASP A 81 7.25 5.57 5.96
C ASP A 81 6.15 5.37 7.03
N VAL A 82 5.82 4.12 7.34
CA VAL A 82 4.68 3.78 8.21
C VAL A 82 4.85 4.28 9.65
N ASP A 83 6.08 4.31 10.17
CA ASP A 83 6.35 4.65 11.57
C ASP A 83 6.48 6.17 11.78
N THR A 84 6.92 6.88 10.73
CA THR A 84 7.17 8.33 10.79
C THR A 84 6.14 9.18 10.06
N ALA A 85 5.25 8.57 9.28
CA ALA A 85 4.15 9.29 8.66
C ALA A 85 3.29 9.94 9.75
N ASP A 86 3.10 11.25 9.66
CA ASP A 86 2.08 11.95 10.45
C ASP A 86 0.70 11.62 9.85
N ILE A 87 0.19 10.43 10.13
CA ILE A 87 -1.14 9.96 9.72
C ILE A 87 -2.25 10.64 10.54
N LYS A 88 -2.05 11.90 10.96
CA LYS A 88 -3.12 12.81 11.41
C LYS A 88 -3.72 13.65 10.26
N LEU A 89 -3.13 13.64 9.07
CA LEU A 89 -3.46 14.61 8.00
C LEU A 89 -4.45 14.14 6.92
N ILE A 90 -5.00 12.92 7.00
CA ILE A 90 -5.95 12.41 5.98
C ILE A 90 -7.40 12.35 6.50
N GLU A 91 -7.64 12.88 7.70
CA GLU A 91 -9.00 13.20 8.17
C GLU A 91 -9.46 14.60 7.76
N THR A 92 -8.55 15.47 7.30
CA THR A 92 -8.86 16.89 7.02
C THR A 92 -8.91 17.27 5.54
N LEU A 93 -8.62 16.36 4.60
CA LEU A 93 -8.83 16.61 3.17
C LEU A 93 -10.21 16.14 2.71
N GLY A 94 -11.23 16.70 3.35
CA GLY A 94 -12.40 17.16 2.61
C GLY A 94 -12.25 18.66 2.37
N PRO A 95 -11.74 19.12 1.22
CA PRO A 95 -12.19 20.37 0.68
C PRO A 95 -13.52 20.07 -0.03
N THR A 96 -14.64 20.24 0.69
CA THR A 96 -15.83 20.77 0.02
C THR A 96 -15.40 22.14 -0.51
N ILE A 97 -14.99 22.18 -1.77
CA ILE A 97 -14.88 23.45 -2.49
C ILE A 97 -16.29 23.89 -2.81
N MET A 98 -16.74 24.90 -2.05
CA MET A 98 -17.87 25.82 -2.25
C MET A 98 -19.29 25.25 -2.22
#